data_AF-A0A1X9SU62-F1
#
_entry.id   AF-A0A1X9SU62-F1
#
_cell.length_a   1.000
_cell.length_b   1.000
_cell.length_c   1.000
_cell.angle_alpha   90.00
_cell.angle_beta   90.00
_cell.angle_gamma   90.00
#
_symmetry.space_group_name_H-M   'P 1'
#
loop_
_entity.id
_entity.type
_entity.pdbx_description
1 polymer ?
#
loop_
_entity_poly.entity_id
_entity_poly.type
_entity_poly.pdbx_seq_one_letter_code
_entity_poly.pdbx_strand_id
1 'polypeptide(L)'
;MNISRFDHENYTDFELLSSEDLALFRQAKYYTSELIYAQNIKFIILKSGQAKLSYINGANEFIINFINKGSIVLIDSDSVLEFLSDSEAMELNLCDVKELFENEKFSMAMVNSLIRTTIMTRQIVADIVFGSLESRIVSFLHNLADEQHMMVRDKKLVEIPFSIATLSNLLGAQRQSVSTIFNKLIKTGKLIKYGKSSYIIA
;
A
#
# COMPACT_ATOMS: atom_id res chain seq x y z
N MET A 1 -11.54 -15.50 11.03
CA MET A 1 -10.92 -16.11 9.84
C MET A 1 -9.47 -15.65 9.85
N ASN A 2 -8.51 -16.57 9.90
CA ASN A 2 -7.09 -16.25 10.10
C ASN A 2 -6.49 -15.80 8.75
N ILE A 3 -6.34 -14.48 8.56
CA ILE A 3 -5.87 -13.85 7.31
C ILE A 3 -4.35 -14.03 7.12
N SER A 4 -3.67 -14.64 8.10
CA SER A 4 -2.22 -14.94 8.12
C SER A 4 -1.72 -15.94 7.06
N ARG A 5 -2.56 -16.41 6.13
CA ARG A 5 -2.17 -17.34 5.06
C ARG A 5 -1.90 -16.69 3.71
N PHE A 6 -1.93 -15.37 3.62
CA PHE A 6 -1.44 -14.67 2.44
C PHE A 6 -0.01 -14.21 2.73
N ASP A 7 0.94 -15.15 2.67
CA ASP A 7 2.39 -14.91 2.86
C ASP A 7 2.83 -13.62 2.20
N HIS A 8 3.54 -12.76 2.92
CA HIS A 8 4.12 -11.52 2.41
C HIS A 8 5.26 -11.83 1.42
N GLU A 9 4.97 -12.53 0.33
CA GLU A 9 5.94 -12.73 -0.74
C GLU A 9 6.10 -11.41 -1.48
N ASN A 10 6.96 -10.56 -0.93
CA ASN A 10 7.74 -9.67 -1.75
C ASN A 10 8.51 -10.57 -2.71
N TYR A 11 8.18 -10.50 -3.99
CA TYR A 11 8.88 -11.23 -5.03
C TYR A 11 10.30 -10.65 -5.17
N THR A 12 11.20 -11.11 -4.30
CA THR A 12 12.60 -10.75 -4.34
C THR A 12 13.18 -11.24 -5.65
N ASP A 13 13.83 -10.32 -6.36
CA ASP A 13 14.67 -10.57 -7.53
C ASP A 13 13.99 -11.24 -8.74
N PHE A 14 12.67 -11.12 -8.85
CA PHE A 14 11.90 -11.52 -10.04
C PHE A 14 11.99 -13.00 -10.41
N GLU A 15 12.20 -13.88 -9.44
CA GLU A 15 12.31 -15.35 -9.64
C GLU A 15 11.06 -16.02 -10.27
N LEU A 16 9.96 -15.26 -10.38
CA LEU A 16 8.73 -15.61 -11.09
C LEU A 16 8.88 -15.54 -12.61
N LEU A 17 9.80 -14.70 -13.11
CA LEU A 17 9.89 -14.34 -14.52
C LEU A 17 11.12 -14.99 -15.14
N SER A 18 10.93 -15.67 -16.27
CA SER A 18 12.04 -16.13 -17.10
C SER A 18 12.72 -14.95 -17.83
N SER A 19 13.88 -15.19 -18.44
CA SER A 19 14.53 -14.16 -19.27
C SER A 19 13.69 -13.74 -20.47
N GLU A 20 12.87 -14.65 -21.02
CA GLU A 20 11.93 -14.36 -22.10
C GLU A 20 10.78 -13.49 -21.59
N ASP A 21 10.22 -13.81 -20.42
CA ASP A 21 9.18 -13.00 -19.78
C ASP A 21 9.67 -11.57 -19.50
N LEU A 22 10.89 -11.44 -18.95
CA LEU A 22 11.49 -10.14 -18.65
C LEU A 22 11.67 -9.26 -19.91
N ALA A 23 11.82 -9.86 -21.09
CA ALA A 23 11.95 -9.13 -22.35
C ALA A 23 10.64 -8.49 -22.83
N LEU A 24 9.49 -8.98 -22.34
CA LEU A 24 8.17 -8.40 -22.62
C LEU A 24 7.93 -7.09 -21.85
N PHE A 25 8.64 -6.88 -20.74
CA PHE A 25 8.50 -5.68 -19.93
C PHE A 25 9.33 -4.52 -20.47
N ARG A 26 8.70 -3.34 -20.56
CA ARG A 26 9.45 -2.10 -20.70
C ARG A 26 10.14 -1.77 -19.39
N GLN A 27 11.46 -1.72 -19.39
CA GLN A 27 12.24 -1.22 -18.25
C GLN A 27 12.13 0.32 -18.19
N ALA A 28 11.92 0.86 -16.99
CA ALA A 28 11.78 2.29 -16.78
C ALA A 28 12.49 2.73 -15.49
N LYS A 29 12.95 3.99 -15.51
CA LYS A 29 13.50 4.68 -14.34
C LYS A 29 12.61 5.87 -14.05
N TYR A 30 12.33 6.06 -12.77
CA TYR A 30 11.46 7.12 -12.28
C TYR A 30 12.16 7.86 -11.15
N TYR A 31 12.11 9.18 -11.18
CA TYR A 31 12.63 10.01 -10.11
C TYR A 31 11.57 10.26 -9.04
N THR A 32 12.05 10.66 -7.87
CA THR A 32 11.20 11.06 -6.75
C THR A 32 10.15 12.10 -7.18
N SER A 33 8.90 11.89 -6.77
CA SER A 33 7.69 12.68 -7.08
C SER A 33 7.19 12.60 -8.53
N GLU A 34 7.76 11.74 -9.38
CA GLU A 34 7.13 11.44 -10.67
C GLU A 34 5.80 10.72 -10.51
N LEU A 35 4.87 11.01 -11.43
CA LEU A 35 3.51 10.48 -11.45
C LEU A 35 3.28 9.65 -12.72
N ILE A 36 2.69 8.46 -12.55
CA ILE A 36 2.16 7.66 -13.66
C ILE A 36 0.65 7.74 -13.64
N TYR A 37 0.11 8.15 -14.79
CA TYR A 37 -1.30 8.01 -15.15
C TYR A 37 -1.41 6.97 -16.26
N ALA A 38 -2.50 6.20 -16.25
CA ALA A 38 -2.73 5.18 -17.27
C ALA A 38 -4.10 5.39 -17.93
N GLN A 39 -4.15 5.55 -19.26
CA GLN A 39 -5.45 5.58 -19.96
C GLN A 39 -6.09 4.19 -20.05
N ASN A 40 -5.27 3.15 -20.07
CA ASN A 40 -5.64 1.75 -20.08
C ASN A 40 -4.95 1.04 -18.92
N ILE A 41 -5.42 -0.15 -18.56
CA ILE A 41 -4.82 -0.96 -17.49
C ILE A 41 -3.34 -1.24 -17.80
N LYS A 42 -2.47 -0.85 -16.87
CA LYS A 42 -1.02 -1.10 -16.90
C LYS A 42 -0.57 -1.83 -15.64
N PHE A 43 0.30 -2.81 -15.82
CA PHE A 43 1.01 -3.48 -14.73
C PHE A 43 2.38 -2.85 -14.53
N ILE A 44 2.73 -2.62 -13.27
CA ILE A 44 4.04 -2.12 -12.87
C ILE A 44 4.59 -3.02 -11.77
N ILE A 45 5.85 -3.43 -11.94
CA ILE A 45 6.59 -4.15 -10.91
C ILE A 45 7.81 -3.32 -10.50
N LEU A 46 7.92 -2.97 -9.21
CA LEU A 46 9.06 -2.22 -8.69
C LEU A 46 10.27 -3.11 -8.48
N LYS A 47 11.42 -2.73 -9.06
CA LYS A 47 12.74 -3.36 -8.83
C LYS A 47 13.50 -2.72 -7.69
N SER A 48 13.29 -1.44 -7.47
CA SER A 48 13.87 -0.68 -6.37
C SER A 48 12.99 0.52 -6.06
N GLY A 49 13.24 1.13 -4.90
CA GLY A 49 12.53 2.31 -4.44
C GLY A 49 11.15 2.00 -3.84
N GLN A 50 10.34 3.05 -3.75
CA GLN A 50 9.04 3.06 -3.11
C GLN A 50 8.09 3.94 -3.92
N ALA A 51 6.83 3.53 -3.98
CA ALA A 51 5.79 4.32 -4.61
C ALA A 51 4.50 4.30 -3.77
N LYS A 52 3.52 5.09 -4.18
CA LYS A 52 2.23 5.23 -3.54
C LYS A 52 1.16 5.19 -4.62
N LEU A 53 0.18 4.29 -4.45
CA LEU A 53 -0.98 4.21 -5.32
C LEU A 53 -2.15 4.96 -4.68
N SER A 54 -2.74 5.88 -5.44
CA SER A 54 -3.81 6.75 -4.97
C SER A 54 -4.94 6.89 -5.98
N TYR A 55 -6.15 7.18 -5.51
CA TYR A 55 -7.22 7.77 -6.31
C TYR A 55 -7.20 9.29 -6.13
N ILE A 56 -7.33 10.04 -7.23
CA ILE A 56 -7.38 11.51 -7.19
C ILE A 56 -8.74 12.00 -7.70
N ASN A 57 -9.41 12.82 -6.90
CA ASN A 57 -10.65 13.50 -7.30
C ASN A 57 -10.54 15.00 -6.97
N GLY A 58 -10.26 15.81 -7.99
CA GLY A 58 -9.98 17.23 -7.82
C GLY A 58 -8.74 17.46 -6.96
N ALA A 59 -8.89 18.16 -5.85
CA ALA A 59 -7.81 18.40 -4.88
C ALA A 59 -7.69 17.30 -3.80
N ASN A 60 -8.59 16.32 -3.81
CA ASN A 60 -8.60 15.26 -2.81
C ASN A 60 -7.83 14.04 -3.31
N GLU A 61 -6.96 13.52 -2.45
CA GLU A 61 -6.25 12.27 -2.66
C GLU A 61 -6.75 11.23 -1.65
N PHE A 62 -7.04 10.03 -2.13
CA PHE A 62 -7.23 8.85 -1.30
C PHE A 62 -6.09 7.87 -1.57
N ILE A 63 -5.26 7.60 -0.56
CA ILE A 63 -4.13 6.68 -0.71
C ILE A 63 -4.66 5.26 -0.50
N ILE A 64 -4.49 4.42 -1.51
CA ILE A 64 -4.91 3.03 -1.48
C ILE A 64 -3.86 2.17 -0.78
N ASN A 65 -2.59 2.30 -1.21
CA ASN A 65 -1.49 1.52 -0.65
C ASN A 65 -0.12 2.16 -0.95
N PHE A 66 0.88 1.81 -0.14
CA PHE A 66 2.29 2.00 -0.44
C PHE A 66 2.87 0.76 -1.10
N ILE A 67 3.71 0.99 -2.10
CA ILE A 67 4.24 -0.04 -2.98
C ILE A 67 5.74 -0.16 -2.75
N ASN A 68 6.19 -1.38 -2.50
CA ASN A 68 7.58 -1.71 -2.24
C ASN A 68 8.17 -2.57 -3.37
N LYS A 69 9.50 -2.75 -3.37
CA LYS A 69 10.21 -3.68 -4.27
C LYS A 69 9.51 -5.05 -4.32
N GLY A 70 9.34 -5.58 -5.52
CA GLY A 70 8.73 -6.89 -5.78
C GLY A 70 7.20 -6.87 -5.83
N SER A 71 6.55 -5.77 -5.47
CA SER A 71 5.09 -5.66 -5.59
C SER A 71 4.66 -5.50 -7.04
N ILE A 72 3.62 -6.23 -7.44
CA ILE A 72 2.92 -6.04 -8.70
C ILE A 72 1.73 -5.11 -8.47
N VAL A 73 1.71 -3.99 -9.18
CA VAL A 73 0.66 -2.97 -9.11
C VAL A 73 -0.08 -2.89 -10.42
N LEU A 74 -1.40 -2.77 -10.31
CA LEU A 74 -2.28 -2.43 -11.42
C LEU A 74 -2.63 -0.94 -11.33
N ILE A 75 -2.46 -0.22 -12.43
CA ILE A 75 -2.88 1.17 -12.59
C ILE A 75 -3.95 1.22 -13.69
N ASP A 76 -5.00 1.97 -13.44
CA ASP A 76 -6.13 2.22 -14.34
C ASP A 76 -6.34 3.73 -14.56
N SER A 77 -7.46 4.12 -15.18
CA SER A 77 -7.78 5.52 -15.49
C SER A 77 -8.06 6.39 -14.28
N ASP A 78 -8.43 5.79 -13.14
CA ASP A 78 -8.82 6.53 -11.94
C ASP A 78 -7.68 6.61 -10.93
N SER A 79 -6.69 5.74 -11.05
CA SER A 79 -5.55 5.63 -10.14
C SER A 79 -4.30 6.33 -10.65
N VAL A 80 -3.46 6.74 -9.70
CA VAL A 80 -2.19 7.41 -9.92
C VAL A 80 -1.13 6.74 -9.07
N LEU A 81 0.01 6.42 -9.69
CA LEU A 81 1.19 5.95 -8.98
C LEU A 81 2.20 7.09 -8.85
N GLU A 82 2.51 7.49 -7.61
CA GLU A 82 3.53 8.48 -7.29
C GLU A 82 4.78 7.79 -6.74
N PHE A 83 5.96 8.07 -7.30
CA PHE A 83 7.22 7.55 -6.78
C PHE A 83 7.70 8.38 -5.58
N LEU A 84 7.97 7.73 -4.46
CA LEU A 84 8.41 8.38 -3.21
C LEU A 84 9.95 8.41 -3.08
N SER A 85 10.65 7.73 -3.98
CA SER A 85 12.10 7.71 -4.09
C SER A 85 12.50 7.35 -5.52
N ASP A 86 13.73 7.63 -5.90
CA ASP A 86 14.27 7.19 -7.20
C ASP A 86 14.15 5.67 -7.33
N SER A 87 13.51 5.23 -8.40
CA SER A 87 13.00 3.86 -8.55
C SER A 87 13.29 3.30 -9.94
N GLU A 88 13.56 2.00 -9.98
CA GLU A 88 13.55 1.23 -11.22
C GLU A 88 12.30 0.35 -11.26
N ALA A 89 11.63 0.30 -12.41
CA ALA A 89 10.38 -0.43 -12.58
C ALA A 89 10.32 -1.17 -13.91
N MET A 90 9.44 -2.17 -13.96
CA MET A 90 9.08 -2.91 -15.17
C MET A 90 7.61 -2.67 -15.47
N GLU A 91 7.31 -2.26 -16.69
CA GLU A 91 5.97 -1.93 -17.15
C GLU A 91 5.47 -2.88 -18.23
N LEU A 92 4.17 -3.14 -18.19
CA LEU A 92 3.50 -3.95 -19.18
C LEU A 92 2.05 -3.51 -19.36
N ASN A 93 1.59 -3.38 -20.60
CA ASN A 93 0.18 -3.13 -20.86
C ASN A 93 -0.61 -4.44 -20.79
N LEU A 94 -1.88 -4.37 -20.40
CA LEU A 94 -2.75 -5.55 -20.34
C LEU A 94 -2.82 -6.32 -21.69
N CYS A 95 -2.72 -5.62 -22.82
CA CYS A 95 -2.73 -6.24 -24.15
C CYS A 95 -1.53 -7.16 -24.40
N ASP A 96 -0.41 -6.91 -23.73
CA ASP A 96 0.87 -7.60 -23.90
C ASP A 96 1.06 -8.73 -22.86
N VAL A 97 0.11 -8.90 -21.94
CA VAL A 97 0.18 -9.85 -20.82
C VAL A 97 -0.11 -11.30 -21.22
N LYS A 98 -0.73 -11.54 -22.38
CA LYS A 98 -1.26 -12.86 -22.75
C LYS A 98 -0.21 -13.97 -22.66
N GLU A 99 0.99 -13.72 -23.18
CA GLU A 99 2.09 -14.69 -23.19
C GLU A 99 2.62 -14.98 -21.78
N LEU A 100 2.62 -13.97 -20.90
CA LEU A 100 3.04 -14.15 -19.50
C LEU A 100 2.12 -15.05 -18.69
N PHE A 101 0.85 -15.19 -19.08
CA PHE A 101 -0.07 -16.09 -18.37
C PHE A 101 0.26 -17.58 -18.60
N GLU A 102 1.10 -17.90 -19.59
CA GLU A 102 1.62 -19.27 -19.76
C GLU A 102 2.63 -19.62 -18.65
N ASN A 103 3.25 -18.62 -18.02
CA ASN A 103 4.09 -18.81 -16.85
C ASN A 103 3.23 -18.96 -15.59
N GLU A 104 3.14 -20.19 -15.07
CA GLU A 104 2.35 -20.52 -13.86
C GLU A 104 2.74 -19.68 -12.65
N LYS A 105 4.04 -19.43 -12.42
CA LYS A 105 4.51 -18.65 -11.27
C LYS A 105 4.04 -17.21 -11.36
N PHE A 106 4.19 -16.59 -12.53
CA PHE A 106 3.70 -15.23 -12.76
C PHE A 106 2.17 -15.17 -12.64
N SER A 107 1.46 -16.10 -13.27
CA SER A 107 0.00 -16.20 -13.19
C SER A 107 -0.51 -16.27 -11.75
N MET A 108 0.08 -17.14 -10.94
CA MET A 108 -0.27 -17.25 -9.52
C MET A 108 0.08 -15.98 -8.75
N ALA A 109 1.23 -15.36 -9.05
CA ALA A 109 1.63 -14.11 -8.43
C ALA A 109 0.66 -12.95 -8.72
N MET A 110 0.22 -12.85 -9.98
CA MET A 110 -0.81 -11.93 -10.45
C MET A 110 -2.13 -12.15 -9.73
N VAL A 111 -2.63 -13.39 -9.72
CA VAL A 111 -3.89 -13.75 -9.05
C VAL A 111 -3.84 -13.42 -7.56
N ASN A 112 -2.73 -13.75 -6.89
CA ASN A 112 -2.53 -13.42 -5.48
C ASN A 112 -2.53 -11.91 -5.22
N SER A 113 -1.90 -11.11 -6.09
CA SER A 113 -1.92 -9.65 -5.97
C SER A 113 -3.35 -9.08 -6.12
N LEU A 114 -4.12 -9.59 -7.09
CA LEU A 114 -5.51 -9.20 -7.31
C LEU A 114 -6.43 -9.59 -6.14
N ILE A 115 -6.26 -10.80 -5.58
CA ILE A 115 -7.01 -11.25 -4.39
C ILE A 115 -6.71 -10.34 -3.20
N ARG A 116 -5.43 -10.04 -2.93
CA ARG A 116 -5.03 -9.12 -1.85
C ARG A 116 -5.67 -7.75 -2.01
N THR A 117 -5.56 -7.18 -3.21
CA THR A 117 -6.13 -5.87 -3.52
C THR A 117 -7.65 -5.86 -3.33
N THR A 118 -8.32 -6.93 -3.75
CA THR A 118 -9.78 -7.08 -3.58
C THR A 118 -10.18 -7.20 -2.12
N ILE A 119 -9.45 -7.97 -1.31
CA ILE A 119 -9.73 -8.11 0.13
C ILE A 119 -9.48 -6.77 0.84
N MET A 120 -8.35 -6.12 0.55
CA MET A 120 -7.97 -4.83 1.13
C MET A 120 -9.00 -3.74 0.81
N THR A 121 -9.41 -3.60 -0.45
CA THR A 121 -10.41 -2.59 -0.85
C THR A 121 -11.76 -2.84 -0.19
N ARG A 122 -12.20 -4.10 -0.05
CA ARG A 122 -13.42 -4.44 0.69
C ARG A 122 -13.33 -4.07 2.17
N GLN A 123 -12.17 -4.29 2.81
CA GLN A 123 -11.97 -3.90 4.21
C GLN A 123 -12.02 -2.38 4.37
N ILE A 124 -11.35 -1.63 3.48
CA ILE A 124 -11.40 -0.16 3.43
C ILE A 124 -12.85 0.32 3.30
N VAL A 125 -13.63 -0.26 2.38
CA VAL A 125 -15.04 0.10 2.20
C VAL A 125 -15.85 -0.18 3.46
N ALA A 126 -15.70 -1.37 4.06
CA ALA A 126 -16.40 -1.72 5.30
C ALA A 126 -16.05 -0.76 6.45
N ASP A 127 -14.77 -0.41 6.59
CA ASP A 127 -14.25 0.53 7.58
C ASP A 127 -14.84 1.94 7.38
N ILE A 128 -15.00 2.39 6.14
CA ILE A 128 -15.59 3.70 5.81
C ILE A 128 -17.10 3.71 6.05
N VAL A 129 -17.81 2.66 5.65
CA VAL A 129 -19.29 2.60 5.68
C VAL A 129 -19.80 2.32 7.09
N PHE A 130 -19.16 1.41 7.83
CA PHE A 130 -19.64 0.94 9.13
C PHE A 130 -18.82 1.47 10.32
N GLY A 131 -17.59 1.94 10.07
CA GLY A 131 -16.68 2.40 11.11
C GLY A 131 -16.81 3.89 11.42
N SER A 132 -16.70 4.23 12.71
CA SER A 132 -16.38 5.60 13.11
C SER A 132 -14.96 5.99 12.69
N LEU A 133 -14.66 7.28 12.56
CA LEU A 133 -13.27 7.70 12.29
C LEU A 133 -12.29 7.26 13.40
N GLU A 134 -12.74 7.22 14.66
CA GLU A 134 -11.92 6.71 15.77
C GLU A 134 -11.61 5.22 15.61
N SER A 135 -12.61 4.39 15.29
CA SER A 135 -12.37 2.96 15.06
C SER A 135 -11.49 2.73 13.84
N ARG A 136 -11.65 3.51 12.76
CA ARG A 136 -10.76 3.42 11.58
C ARG A 136 -9.30 3.73 11.92
N ILE A 137 -9.05 4.79 12.68
CA ILE A 137 -7.69 5.13 13.14
C ILE A 137 -7.11 3.99 13.98
N VAL A 138 -7.88 3.45 14.93
CA VAL A 138 -7.42 2.37 15.80
C VAL A 138 -7.12 1.09 15.01
N SER A 139 -8.03 0.66 14.14
CA SER A 139 -7.82 -0.51 13.26
C SER A 139 -6.59 -0.35 12.39
N PHE A 140 -6.42 0.82 11.77
CA PHE A 140 -5.25 1.12 10.95
C PHE A 140 -3.94 1.01 11.76
N LEU A 141 -3.89 1.59 12.96
CA LEU A 141 -2.69 1.53 13.79
C LEU A 141 -2.37 0.11 14.27
N HIS A 142 -3.39 -0.70 14.58
CA HIS A 142 -3.17 -2.10 14.92
C HIS A 142 -2.63 -2.90 13.74
N ASN A 143 -3.20 -2.73 12.54
CA ASN A 143 -2.71 -3.40 11.34
C ASN A 143 -1.26 -3.01 11.04
N LEU A 144 -0.93 -1.71 11.13
CA LEU A 144 0.44 -1.22 10.94
C LEU A 144 1.41 -1.79 12.00
N ALA A 145 0.99 -1.88 13.26
CA ALA A 145 1.80 -2.50 14.31
C ALA A 145 2.03 -3.99 14.05
N ASP A 146 0.99 -4.68 13.57
CA ASP A 146 1.03 -6.11 13.26
C ASP A 146 1.95 -6.39 12.07
N GLU A 147 2.01 -5.51 11.08
CA GLU A 147 2.97 -5.60 9.96
C GLU A 147 4.41 -5.31 10.38
N GLN A 148 4.62 -4.41 11.34
CA GLN A 148 5.95 -4.02 11.81
C GLN A 148 6.55 -5.03 12.80
N HIS A 149 5.71 -5.83 13.47
CA HIS A 149 6.12 -6.81 14.49
C HIS A 149 6.98 -6.21 15.62
N MET A 150 6.77 -4.94 15.97
CA MET A 150 7.54 -4.23 17.00
C MET A 150 6.88 -4.31 18.38
N MET A 151 7.67 -4.64 19.40
CA MET A 151 7.20 -4.81 20.78
C MET A 151 8.10 -4.08 21.79
N VAL A 152 7.52 -3.52 22.84
CA VAL A 152 8.24 -2.97 24.00
C VAL A 152 7.54 -3.42 25.27
N ARG A 153 8.24 -4.18 26.12
CA ARG A 153 7.72 -4.69 27.41
C ARG A 153 6.33 -5.33 27.26
N ASP A 154 6.22 -6.26 26.30
CA ASP A 154 4.99 -7.00 25.96
C ASP A 154 3.82 -6.15 25.44
N LYS A 155 4.08 -4.90 25.06
CA LYS A 155 3.09 -4.02 24.40
C LYS A 155 3.45 -3.79 22.94
N LYS A 156 2.43 -3.74 22.08
CA LYS A 156 2.57 -3.42 20.65
C LYS A 156 3.07 -1.98 20.51
N LEU A 157 4.19 -1.84 19.81
CA LEU A 157 4.75 -0.56 19.40
C LEU A 157 4.42 -0.36 17.92
N VAL A 158 3.93 0.82 17.56
CA VAL A 158 3.73 1.22 16.16
C VAL A 158 4.59 2.43 15.86
N GLU A 159 5.38 2.34 14.81
CA GLU A 159 6.02 3.49 14.18
C GLU A 159 5.13 4.04 13.07
N ILE A 160 4.87 5.34 13.10
CA ILE A 160 4.09 6.05 12.09
C ILE A 160 5.08 6.90 11.29
N PRO A 161 5.62 6.39 10.17
CA PRO A 161 6.67 7.06 9.41
C PRO A 161 6.16 8.22 8.53
N PHE A 162 4.89 8.61 8.69
CA PHE A 162 4.24 9.60 7.83
C PHE A 162 3.45 10.63 8.62
N SER A 163 3.07 11.71 7.92
CA SER A 163 2.37 12.84 8.51
C SER A 163 0.89 12.56 8.79
N ILE A 164 0.27 13.40 9.61
CA ILE A 164 -1.20 13.39 9.79
C ILE A 164 -1.95 13.65 8.47
N ALA A 165 -1.35 14.37 7.52
CA ALA A 165 -1.95 14.57 6.20
C ALA A 165 -1.97 13.26 5.39
N THR A 166 -0.86 12.53 5.41
CA THR A 166 -0.78 11.20 4.78
C THR A 166 -1.77 10.23 5.43
N LEU A 167 -1.83 10.22 6.76
CA LEU A 167 -2.81 9.42 7.51
C LEU A 167 -4.26 9.81 7.14
N SER A 168 -4.54 11.09 6.93
CA SER A 168 -5.88 11.52 6.52
C SER A 168 -6.26 11.05 5.12
N ASN A 169 -5.30 11.01 4.19
CA ASN A 169 -5.54 10.49 2.84
C ASN A 169 -5.72 8.96 2.84
N LEU A 170 -5.00 8.23 3.69
CA LEU A 170 -5.18 6.76 3.88
C LEU A 170 -6.55 6.42 4.48
N LEU A 171 -7.03 7.25 5.41
CA LEU A 171 -8.31 7.00 6.09
C LEU A 171 -9.51 7.55 5.32
N GLY A 172 -9.30 8.30 4.23
CA GLY A 172 -10.38 8.98 3.51
C GLY A 172 -11.13 9.97 4.40
N ALA A 173 -10.41 10.77 5.17
CA ALA A 173 -10.97 11.69 6.14
C ALA A 173 -10.30 13.06 6.10
N GLN A 174 -10.94 14.08 6.65
CA GLN A 174 -10.33 15.41 6.76
C GLN A 174 -9.20 15.42 7.78
N ARG A 175 -8.09 16.08 7.43
CA ARG A 175 -6.89 16.23 8.28
C ARG A 175 -7.21 16.75 9.69
N GLN A 176 -8.12 17.72 9.82
CA GLN A 176 -8.51 18.28 11.12
C GLN A 176 -9.22 17.23 12.00
N SER A 177 -10.11 16.43 11.42
CA SER A 177 -10.83 15.36 12.12
C SER A 177 -9.89 14.27 12.61
N VAL A 178 -8.95 13.84 11.75
CA VAL A 178 -7.92 12.86 12.11
C VAL A 178 -7.03 13.39 13.23
N SER A 179 -6.54 14.63 13.11
CA SER A 179 -5.71 15.26 14.15
C SER A 179 -6.45 15.33 15.50
N THR A 180 -7.73 15.71 15.49
CA THR A 180 -8.54 15.83 16.71
C THR A 180 -8.70 14.49 17.41
N ILE A 181 -9.05 13.44 16.66
CA ILE A 181 -9.24 12.10 17.22
C ILE A 181 -7.93 11.48 17.65
N PHE A 182 -6.85 11.63 16.86
CA PHE A 182 -5.53 11.13 17.23
C PHE A 182 -5.05 11.74 18.55
N ASN A 183 -5.22 13.06 18.73
CA ASN A 183 -4.91 13.72 20.00
C ASN A 183 -5.84 13.27 21.13
N LYS A 184 -7.11 12.97 20.86
CA LYS A 184 -8.03 12.37 21.86
C LYS A 184 -7.54 10.99 22.31
N LEU A 185 -7.09 10.14 21.39
CA LEU A 185 -6.51 8.82 21.72
C LEU A 185 -5.29 8.95 22.62
N ILE A 186 -4.42 9.94 22.38
CA ILE A 186 -3.28 10.24 23.25
C ILE A 186 -3.74 10.71 24.63
N LYS A 187 -4.63 11.71 24.68
CA LYS A 187 -5.13 12.28 25.94
C LYS A 187 -5.85 11.25 26.82
N THR A 188 -6.52 10.29 26.20
CA THR A 188 -7.26 9.22 26.90
C THR A 188 -6.39 8.01 27.25
N GLY A 189 -5.09 8.03 26.91
CA GLY A 189 -4.15 6.94 27.22
C GLY A 189 -4.28 5.73 26.31
N LYS A 190 -5.14 5.75 25.28
CA LYS A 190 -5.26 4.68 24.28
C LYS A 190 -4.03 4.61 23.36
N LEU A 191 -3.35 5.74 23.16
CA LEU A 191 -2.04 5.81 22.50
C LEU A 191 -1.05 6.50 23.44
N ILE A 192 0.10 5.87 23.67
CA ILE A 192 1.14 6.42 24.55
C ILE A 192 2.34 6.78 23.70
N LYS A 193 2.74 8.05 23.70
CA LYS A 193 3.91 8.51 22.96
C LYS A 193 5.18 7.85 23.51
N TYR A 194 5.93 7.16 22.66
CA TYR A 194 7.18 6.49 23.01
C TYR A 194 8.40 7.19 22.40
N GLY A 195 8.26 7.68 21.16
CA GLY A 195 9.33 8.35 20.41
C GLY A 195 8.84 9.56 19.64
N LYS A 196 9.62 9.97 18.63
CA LYS A 196 9.25 11.07 17.71
C LYS A 196 8.06 10.68 16.84
N SER A 197 8.13 9.50 16.23
CA SER A 197 7.13 8.89 15.33
C SER A 197 6.51 7.61 15.91
N SER A 198 6.88 7.20 17.13
CA SER A 198 6.50 5.89 17.69
C SER A 198 5.53 6.00 18.86
N TYR A 199 4.56 5.09 18.91
CA TYR A 199 3.47 5.05 19.90
C TYR A 199 3.22 3.63 20.38
N ILE A 200 2.92 3.46 21.66
CA ILE A 200 2.42 2.21 22.22
C ILE A 200 0.89 2.22 22.13
N ILE A 201 0.32 1.14 21.62
CA ILE A 201 -1.13 0.92 21.60
C ILE A 201 -1.50 0.21 22.90
N ALA A 202 -2.38 0.83 23.71
CA ALA A 202 -2.74 0.37 25.05
C ALA A 202 -3.81 -0.73 25.07
#